data_AF-A0A2I0QI74-F1
#
_entry.id   AF-A0A2I0QI74-F1
#
_cell.length_a   1.000
_cell.length_b   1.000
_cell.length_c   1.000
_cell.angle_alpha   90.00
_cell.angle_beta   90.00
_cell.angle_gamma   90.00
#
_symmetry.space_group_name_H-M   'P 1'
#
loop_
_entity.id
_entity.type
_entity.pdbx_description
1 polymer ?
#
loop_
_entity_poly.entity_id
_entity_poly.type
_entity_poly.pdbx_seq_one_letter_code
_entity_poly.pdbx_strand_id
1 'polypeptide(L)'
;MRENLYKASDIFVNVPDFEPFGLTTLEAMDSGAIVIGTEVGGVRDMLNDFYWKYDFADGMKNNNVTGFFVLNDSMALTNKILEVCILVKSGEILGDFGAHSEQYKKFMDSIPVEYGKLKEEILKEPFLAGIMMHNSMARAKKFSIEETAKNYVEIYKNL
;
A
#
# COMPACT_ATOMS: atom_id res chain seq x y z
N MET A 1 12.46 -26.51 0.35
CA MET A 1 11.72 -25.47 -0.39
C MET A 1 12.19 -24.14 0.17
N ARG A 2 12.64 -23.18 -0.64
CA ARG A 2 13.03 -21.84 -0.12
C ARG A 2 11.76 -21.09 0.28
N GLU A 3 11.82 -20.36 1.39
CA GLU A 3 10.73 -19.49 1.84
C GLU A 3 10.48 -18.38 0.81
N ASN A 4 9.20 -18.10 0.52
CA ASN A 4 8.84 -16.98 -0.35
C ASN A 4 8.80 -15.71 0.49
N LEU A 5 9.87 -14.92 0.43
CA LEU A 5 10.03 -13.71 1.24
C LEU A 5 8.96 -12.65 0.96
N TYR A 6 8.41 -12.58 -0.26
CA TYR A 6 7.30 -11.67 -0.55
C TYR A 6 6.05 -11.99 0.27
N LYS A 7 5.72 -13.28 0.43
CA LYS A 7 4.57 -13.72 1.24
C LYS A 7 4.78 -13.53 2.74
N ALA A 8 6.02 -13.37 3.17
CA ALA A 8 6.36 -13.06 4.56
C ALA A 8 6.49 -11.55 4.82
N SER A 9 6.31 -10.70 3.78
CA SER A 9 6.50 -9.25 3.89
C SER A 9 5.16 -8.52 4.00
N ASP A 10 4.95 -7.80 5.10
CA ASP A 10 3.80 -6.89 5.25
C ASP A 10 3.99 -5.58 4.48
N ILE A 11 5.24 -5.15 4.32
CA ILE A 11 5.63 -3.88 3.71
C ILE A 11 6.70 -4.13 2.66
N PHE A 12 6.57 -3.50 1.50
CA PHE A 12 7.59 -3.52 0.44
C PHE A 12 7.94 -2.10 0.02
N VAL A 13 9.23 -1.76 0.09
CA VAL A 13 9.73 -0.43 -0.28
C VAL A 13 10.45 -0.53 -1.62
N ASN A 14 9.93 0.13 -2.64
CA ASN A 14 10.52 0.18 -3.97
C ASN A 14 10.81 1.62 -4.39
N VAL A 15 12.05 2.08 -4.16
CA VAL A 15 12.46 3.47 -4.40
C VAL A 15 13.53 3.61 -5.51
N PRO A 16 13.29 3.10 -6.72
CA PRO A 16 14.23 3.25 -7.83
C PRO A 16 14.16 4.67 -8.42
N ASP A 17 15.27 5.11 -9.03
CA ASP A 17 15.30 6.32 -9.87
C ASP A 17 14.63 6.08 -11.24
N PHE A 18 14.58 4.81 -11.67
CA PHE A 18 13.99 4.39 -12.93
C PHE A 18 13.45 2.95 -12.83
N GLU A 19 12.15 2.77 -13.07
CA GLU A 19 11.48 1.48 -13.07
C GLU A 19 10.38 1.47 -14.13
N PRO A 20 10.62 0.92 -15.33
CA PRO A 20 9.70 1.05 -16.44
C PRO A 20 8.44 0.18 -16.30
N PHE A 21 8.54 -0.99 -15.65
CA PHE A 21 7.44 -1.95 -15.59
C PHE A 21 6.92 -2.19 -14.18
N GLY A 22 7.79 -2.25 -13.16
CA GLY A 22 7.37 -2.47 -11.78
C GLY A 22 7.04 -3.92 -11.44
N LEU A 23 7.66 -4.91 -12.09
CA LEU A 23 7.37 -6.34 -11.82
C LEU A 23 7.58 -6.72 -10.35
N THR A 24 8.63 -6.22 -9.71
CA THR A 24 8.90 -6.47 -8.28
C THR A 24 7.86 -5.82 -7.38
N THR A 25 7.37 -4.63 -7.74
CA THR A 25 6.21 -3.99 -7.10
C THR A 25 4.99 -4.89 -7.24
N LEU A 26 4.71 -5.40 -8.44
CA LEU A 26 3.55 -6.23 -8.72
C LEU A 26 3.58 -7.55 -7.94
N GLU A 27 4.73 -8.22 -7.88
CA GLU A 27 4.92 -9.46 -7.09
C GLU A 27 4.70 -9.23 -5.60
N ALA A 28 5.16 -8.09 -5.07
CA ALA A 28 4.92 -7.69 -3.69
C ALA A 28 3.41 -7.47 -3.44
N MET A 29 2.75 -6.74 -4.33
CA MET A 29 1.31 -6.46 -4.23
C MET A 29 0.47 -7.72 -4.31
N ASP A 30 0.77 -8.63 -5.24
CA ASP A 30 0.08 -9.92 -5.37
C ASP A 30 0.30 -10.81 -4.15
N SER A 31 1.44 -10.65 -3.47
CA SER A 31 1.73 -11.32 -2.19
C SER A 31 1.05 -10.65 -0.99
N GLY A 32 0.37 -9.53 -1.18
CA GLY A 32 -0.36 -8.80 -0.14
C GLY A 32 0.44 -7.71 0.56
N ALA A 33 1.68 -7.43 0.16
CA ALA A 33 2.47 -6.38 0.78
C ALA A 33 1.88 -4.99 0.51
N ILE A 34 1.92 -4.12 1.52
CA ILE A 34 1.66 -2.69 1.37
C ILE A 34 2.90 -2.06 0.73
N VAL A 35 2.75 -1.50 -0.46
CA VAL A 35 3.90 -0.95 -1.20
C VAL A 35 4.08 0.54 -0.90
N ILE A 36 5.32 0.94 -0.65
CA ILE A 36 5.79 2.32 -0.66
C ILE A 36 6.74 2.45 -1.85
N GLY A 37 6.52 3.40 -2.75
CA GLY A 37 7.43 3.55 -3.89
C GLY A 37 7.56 4.95 -4.47
N THR A 38 8.62 5.14 -5.26
CA THR A 38 8.87 6.40 -5.96
C THR A 38 7.89 6.58 -7.11
N GLU A 39 7.50 7.83 -7.38
CA GLU A 39 6.53 8.15 -8.43
C GLU A 39 7.16 8.14 -9.85
N VAL A 40 7.74 7.00 -10.25
CA VAL A 40 8.44 6.82 -11.52
C VAL A 40 7.92 5.61 -12.31
N GLY A 41 7.90 5.73 -13.64
CA GLY A 41 7.55 4.67 -14.59
C GLY A 41 6.36 3.81 -14.15
N GLY A 42 6.52 2.49 -14.19
CA GLY A 42 5.45 1.53 -13.86
C GLY A 42 5.01 1.54 -12.40
N VAL A 43 5.85 2.05 -11.47
CA VAL A 43 5.45 2.20 -10.05
C VAL A 43 4.29 3.19 -9.93
N ARG A 44 4.33 4.29 -10.71
CA ARG A 44 3.24 5.27 -10.79
C ARG A 44 1.92 4.64 -11.25
N ASP A 45 1.99 3.76 -12.24
CA ASP A 45 0.78 3.15 -12.78
C ASP A 45 0.20 2.10 -11.83
N MET A 46 1.03 1.46 -11.01
CA MET A 46 0.60 0.39 -10.12
C MET A 46 -0.03 0.90 -8.82
N LEU A 47 0.55 1.94 -8.20
CA LEU A 47 0.14 2.39 -6.87
C LEU A 47 -0.91 3.51 -6.93
N ASN A 48 -1.80 3.52 -5.94
CA ASN A 48 -2.65 4.67 -5.63
C ASN A 48 -2.38 5.09 -4.19
N ASP A 49 -1.89 6.31 -4.00
CA ASP A 49 -1.57 6.90 -2.69
C ASP A 49 -2.81 7.47 -1.98
N PHE A 50 -2.90 7.20 -0.69
CA PHE A 50 -3.91 7.76 0.22
C PHE A 50 -3.71 9.26 0.51
N TYR A 51 -2.47 9.77 0.47
CA TYR A 51 -2.14 11.10 1.01
C TYR A 51 -1.92 12.20 -0.03
N TRP A 52 -1.51 11.87 -1.25
CA TRP A 52 -1.16 12.85 -2.27
C TRP A 52 -2.28 13.87 -2.58
N LYS A 53 -3.55 13.47 -2.46
CA LYS A 53 -4.72 14.35 -2.43
C LYS A 53 -5.97 13.48 -2.34
N TYR A 54 -6.98 13.92 -1.61
CA TYR A 54 -8.36 13.62 -1.96
C TYR A 54 -8.51 13.78 -3.49
N ASP A 55 -8.75 12.66 -4.16
CA ASP A 55 -8.60 12.43 -5.59
C ASP A 55 -9.34 13.47 -6.47
N PHE A 56 -8.59 14.36 -7.13
CA PHE A 56 -9.11 15.33 -8.10
C PHE A 56 -8.54 15.11 -9.52
N ALA A 57 -8.35 13.85 -9.92
CA ALA A 57 -8.14 13.52 -11.33
C ALA A 57 -9.24 12.63 -11.91
N ASP A 58 -10.01 11.91 -11.07
CA ASP A 58 -11.08 11.02 -11.54
C ASP A 58 -12.40 11.14 -10.75
N GLY A 59 -12.58 12.24 -10.02
CA GLY A 59 -13.83 12.54 -9.32
C GLY A 59 -14.16 11.60 -8.16
N MET A 60 -13.15 11.12 -7.43
CA MET A 60 -13.31 10.31 -6.21
C MET A 60 -14.30 9.15 -6.37
N LYS A 61 -14.16 8.31 -7.41
CA LYS A 61 -15.13 7.22 -7.61
C LYS A 61 -14.87 5.95 -6.81
N ASN A 62 -13.65 5.68 -6.32
CA ASN A 62 -13.39 4.39 -5.67
C ASN A 62 -12.37 4.48 -4.54
N ASN A 63 -12.77 4.01 -3.37
CA ASN A 63 -11.99 3.78 -2.14
C ASN A 63 -10.81 2.79 -2.35
N ASN A 64 -9.92 3.04 -3.30
CA ASN A 64 -8.86 2.12 -3.74
C ASN A 64 -7.53 2.44 -3.02
N VAL A 65 -7.44 2.04 -1.75
CA VAL A 65 -6.20 2.19 -0.97
C VAL A 65 -5.28 1.01 -1.27
N THR A 66 -4.15 1.22 -1.95
CA THR A 66 -3.31 0.09 -2.43
C THR A 66 -1.83 0.20 -2.03
N GLY A 67 -1.30 1.42 -1.95
CA GLY A 67 0.07 1.69 -1.56
C GLY A 67 0.29 3.17 -1.34
N PHE A 68 1.55 3.61 -1.36
CA PHE A 68 1.93 4.99 -1.09
C PHE A 68 3.03 5.47 -2.02
N PHE A 69 2.88 6.69 -2.53
CA PHE A 69 3.91 7.36 -3.29
C PHE A 69 4.81 8.18 -2.38
N VAL A 70 6.07 8.22 -2.76
CA VAL A 70 7.04 9.18 -2.25
C VAL A 70 7.66 9.90 -3.45
N LEU A 71 7.87 11.21 -3.31
CA LEU A 71 8.77 11.92 -4.20
C LEU A 71 10.21 11.49 -3.88
N ASN A 72 11.18 11.88 -4.71
CA ASN A 72 12.61 11.66 -4.46
C ASN A 72 13.14 12.55 -3.31
N ASP A 73 12.43 12.55 -2.18
CA ASP A 73 12.69 13.28 -0.96
C ASP A 73 12.85 12.29 0.20
N SER A 74 14.00 12.37 0.87
CA SER A 74 14.36 11.41 1.93
C SER A 74 13.46 11.51 3.16
N MET A 75 12.97 12.70 3.48
CA MET A 75 12.08 12.93 4.60
C MET A 75 10.69 12.33 4.32
N ALA A 76 10.16 12.54 3.12
CA ALA A 76 8.91 11.96 2.67
C ALA A 76 8.95 10.43 2.71
N LEU A 77 10.04 9.82 2.23
CA LEU A 77 10.24 8.38 2.31
C LEU A 77 10.26 7.89 3.76
N THR A 78 11.03 8.55 4.62
CA THR A 78 11.16 8.17 6.03
C THR A 78 9.83 8.23 6.76
N ASN A 79 9.11 9.35 6.61
CA ASN A 79 7.79 9.54 7.22
C ASN A 79 6.82 8.48 6.73
N LYS A 80 6.83 8.18 5.43
CA LYS A 80 5.90 7.20 4.87
C LYS A 80 6.19 5.79 5.36
N ILE A 81 7.46 5.39 5.46
CA ILE A 81 7.84 4.10 6.06
C ILE A 81 7.31 4.02 7.50
N LEU A 82 7.48 5.07 8.30
CA LEU A 82 7.03 5.08 9.69
C LEU A 82 5.49 4.99 9.80
N GLU A 83 4.75 5.69 8.95
CA GLU A 83 3.28 5.62 8.90
C GLU A 83 2.78 4.20 8.62
N VAL A 84 3.37 3.51 7.63
CA VAL A 84 2.97 2.14 7.31
C VAL A 84 3.37 1.17 8.41
N CYS A 85 4.54 1.35 9.03
CA CYS A 85 4.94 0.56 10.20
C CYS A 85 3.97 0.72 11.36
N ILE A 86 3.52 1.95 11.66
CA ILE A 86 2.52 2.21 12.71
C ILE A 86 1.20 1.50 12.37
N LEU A 87 0.76 1.60 11.12
CA LEU A 87 -0.46 0.97 10.63
C LEU A 87 -0.43 -0.55 10.79
N VAL A 88 0.60 -1.21 10.25
CA VAL A 88 0.77 -2.66 10.33
C VAL A 88 0.87 -3.09 11.78
N LYS A 89 1.70 -2.40 12.58
CA LYS A 89 1.91 -2.79 13.98
C LYS A 89 0.65 -2.62 14.83
N SER A 90 -0.17 -1.61 14.54
CA SER A 90 -1.46 -1.44 15.17
C SER A 90 -2.36 -2.66 14.95
N GLY A 91 -2.49 -3.10 13.70
CA GLY A 91 -3.30 -4.26 13.32
C GLY A 91 -2.81 -5.57 13.96
N GLU A 92 -1.50 -5.79 14.01
CA GLU A 92 -0.90 -6.95 14.70
C GLU A 92 -1.24 -6.97 16.19
N ILE A 93 -0.96 -5.88 16.91
CA ILE A 93 -1.21 -5.79 18.36
C ILE A 93 -2.71 -5.91 18.65
N LEU A 94 -3.55 -5.33 17.79
CA LEU A 94 -4.99 -5.49 17.88
C LEU A 94 -5.41 -6.95 17.71
N GLY A 95 -4.86 -7.66 16.72
CA GLY A 95 -5.17 -9.07 16.46
C GLY A 95 -4.74 -9.98 17.60
N ASP A 96 -3.56 -9.75 18.17
CA ASP A 96 -2.97 -10.59 19.23
C ASP A 96 -3.60 -10.36 20.60
N PHE A 97 -3.92 -9.10 20.94
CA PHE A 97 -4.32 -8.71 22.30
C PHE A 97 -5.73 -8.13 22.40
N GLY A 98 -6.31 -7.63 21.30
CA GLY A 98 -7.62 -6.99 21.26
C GLY A 98 -7.62 -5.50 21.62
N ALA A 99 -8.67 -4.78 21.19
CA ALA A 99 -8.77 -3.32 21.26
C ALA A 99 -8.79 -2.76 22.69
N HIS A 100 -9.25 -3.55 23.66
CA HIS A 100 -9.37 -3.12 25.05
C HIS A 100 -8.15 -3.47 25.91
N SER A 101 -7.16 -4.16 25.33
CA SER A 101 -5.93 -4.55 26.01
C SER A 101 -5.09 -3.35 26.43
N GLU A 102 -4.28 -3.53 27.48
CA GLU A 102 -3.34 -2.51 27.91
C GLU A 102 -2.23 -2.30 26.88
N GLN A 103 -1.83 -3.37 26.17
CA GLN A 103 -0.83 -3.37 25.11
C GLN A 103 -1.26 -2.47 23.95
N TYR A 104 -2.50 -2.64 23.46
CA TYR A 104 -3.02 -1.82 22.36
C TYR A 104 -3.13 -0.35 22.78
N LYS A 105 -3.64 -0.07 23.99
CA LYS A 105 -3.70 1.30 24.53
C LYS A 105 -2.32 1.95 24.62
N LYS A 106 -1.34 1.25 25.21
CA LYS A 106 0.05 1.72 25.32
C LYS A 106 0.66 2.01 23.95
N PHE A 107 0.42 1.14 22.97
CA PHE A 107 0.87 1.38 21.60
C PHE A 107 0.24 2.64 21.02
N MET A 108 -1.09 2.76 21.09
CA MET A 108 -1.82 3.92 20.54
C MET A 108 -1.41 5.23 21.22
N ASP A 109 -1.08 5.21 22.52
CA ASP A 109 -0.59 6.37 23.25
C ASP A 109 0.87 6.71 22.96
N SER A 110 1.67 5.73 22.50
CA SER A 110 3.07 5.93 22.10
C SER A 110 3.24 6.54 20.70
N ILE A 111 2.18 6.55 19.89
CA ILE A 111 2.22 7.12 18.53
C ILE A 111 2.56 8.63 18.64
N PRO A 112 3.61 9.11 17.95
CA PRO A 112 4.00 10.52 17.98
C PRO A 112 2.88 11.46 17.49
N VAL A 113 2.86 12.69 18.03
CA VAL A 113 1.78 13.67 17.80
C VAL A 113 1.67 14.08 16.34
N GLU A 114 2.80 14.12 15.62
CA GLU A 114 2.86 14.39 14.17
C GLU A 114 2.05 13.38 13.34
N TYR A 115 1.84 12.16 13.84
CA TYR A 115 1.02 11.12 13.22
C TYR A 115 -0.43 11.09 13.74
N GLY A 116 -0.90 12.18 14.36
CA GLY A 116 -2.25 12.27 14.93
C GLY A 116 -3.38 11.94 13.96
N LYS A 117 -3.27 12.37 12.69
CA LYS A 117 -4.25 12.01 11.63
C LYS A 117 -4.28 10.51 11.36
N LEU A 118 -3.11 9.87 11.27
CA LEU A 118 -3.03 8.42 11.11
C LEU A 118 -3.65 7.70 12.30
N LYS A 119 -3.36 8.16 13.52
CA LYS A 119 -3.97 7.64 14.75
C LYS A 119 -5.50 7.71 14.71
N GLU A 120 -6.07 8.82 14.26
CA GLU A 120 -7.52 8.97 14.10
C GLU A 120 -8.10 7.97 13.08
N GLU A 121 -7.45 7.78 11.94
CA GLU A 121 -7.89 6.81 10.92
C GLU A 121 -7.81 5.36 11.42
N ILE A 122 -6.74 4.99 12.12
CA ILE A 122 -6.60 3.67 12.75
C ILE A 122 -7.70 3.43 13.80
N LEU A 123 -8.06 4.46 14.57
CA LEU A 123 -9.15 4.33 15.55
C LEU A 123 -10.53 4.17 14.88
N LYS A 124 -10.75 4.78 13.70
CA LYS A 124 -11.97 4.60 12.91
C LYS A 124 -12.03 3.23 12.24
N GLU A 125 -10.91 2.76 11.70
CA GLU A 125 -10.78 1.48 11.00
C GLU A 125 -9.56 0.70 11.52
N PRO A 126 -9.71 -0.07 12.62
CA PRO A 126 -8.59 -0.76 13.26
C PRO A 126 -7.95 -1.87 12.42
N PHE A 127 -8.65 -2.38 11.40
CA PHE A 127 -8.13 -3.38 10.46
C PHE A 127 -7.67 -2.78 9.13
N LEU A 128 -7.43 -1.48 9.09
CA LEU A 128 -7.04 -0.74 7.88
C LEU A 128 -5.82 -1.38 7.18
N ALA A 129 -4.83 -1.88 7.93
CA ALA A 129 -3.69 -2.61 7.36
C ALA A 129 -4.14 -3.81 6.49
N GLY A 130 -5.03 -4.65 7.03
CA GLY A 130 -5.54 -5.83 6.32
C GLY A 130 -6.37 -5.46 5.09
N ILE A 131 -7.14 -4.38 5.17
CA ILE A 131 -7.88 -3.83 4.02
C ILE A 131 -6.91 -3.39 2.92
N MET A 132 -5.83 -2.69 3.30
CA MET A 132 -4.80 -2.25 2.35
C MET A 132 -4.08 -3.42 1.68
N MET A 133 -3.72 -4.45 2.44
CA MET A 133 -3.11 -5.67 1.91
C MET A 133 -4.05 -6.34 0.90
N HIS A 134 -5.34 -6.47 1.22
CA HIS A 134 -6.33 -7.04 0.31
C HIS A 134 -6.47 -6.23 -0.97
N ASN A 135 -6.53 -4.90 -0.86
CA ASN A 135 -6.62 -4.01 -2.00
C ASN A 135 -5.36 -4.04 -2.87
N SER A 136 -4.17 -4.19 -2.25
CA SER A 136 -2.90 -4.38 -2.94
C SER A 136 -2.98 -5.58 -3.89
N MET A 137 -3.45 -6.72 -3.38
CA MET A 137 -3.68 -7.93 -4.20
C MET A 137 -4.74 -7.70 -5.29
N ALA A 138 -5.84 -7.04 -4.96
CA ALA A 138 -6.91 -6.76 -5.92
C ALA A 138 -6.42 -5.85 -7.06
N ARG A 139 -5.55 -4.89 -6.75
CA ARG A 139 -4.90 -4.02 -7.74
C ARG A 139 -3.92 -4.80 -8.61
N ALA A 140 -3.10 -5.67 -8.03
CA ALA A 140 -2.14 -6.49 -8.76
C ALA A 140 -2.82 -7.31 -9.88
N LYS A 141 -3.99 -7.88 -9.61
CA LYS A 141 -4.76 -8.66 -10.61
C LYS A 141 -5.10 -7.90 -11.89
N LYS A 142 -5.21 -6.56 -11.83
CA LYS A 142 -5.46 -5.71 -13.01
C LYS A 142 -4.28 -5.67 -13.99
N PHE A 143 -3.10 -6.08 -13.55
CA PHE A 143 -1.88 -6.15 -14.36
C PHE A 143 -1.52 -7.60 -14.74
N SER A 144 -2.46 -8.53 -14.61
CA SER A 144 -2.24 -9.91 -15.02
C SER A 144 -2.05 -10.01 -16.54
N ILE A 145 -1.25 -11.00 -16.95
CA ILE A 145 -1.01 -11.29 -18.38
C ILE A 145 -2.34 -11.54 -19.11
N GLU A 146 -3.30 -12.18 -18.45
CA GLU A 146 -4.63 -12.42 -19.01
C GLU A 146 -5.36 -11.10 -19.32
N GLU A 147 -5.34 -10.15 -18.39
CA GLU A 147 -5.97 -8.84 -18.59
C GLU A 147 -5.28 -8.05 -19.68
N THR A 148 -3.94 -8.05 -19.69
CA THR A 148 -3.15 -7.44 -20.76
C THR A 148 -3.50 -8.03 -22.13
N ALA A 149 -3.61 -9.36 -22.24
CA ALA A 149 -3.97 -10.03 -23.49
C ALA A 149 -5.38 -9.67 -23.96
N LYS A 150 -6.36 -9.59 -23.06
CA LYS A 150 -7.73 -9.13 -23.38
C LYS A 150 -7.72 -7.72 -23.96
N ASN A 151 -7.01 -6.80 -23.31
CA ASN A 151 -6.89 -5.41 -23.76
C ASN A 151 -6.25 -5.31 -25.14
N TYR A 152 -5.19 -6.08 -25.42
CA TYR A 152 -4.59 -6.12 -26.75
C TYR A 152 -5.57 -6.60 -27.82
N VAL A 153 -6.29 -7.69 -27.56
CA VAL A 153 -7.28 -8.22 -28.52
C VAL A 153 -8.37 -7.19 -28.81
N GLU A 154 -8.82 -6.45 -27.81
CA GLU A 154 -9.81 -5.39 -27.98
C GLU A 154 -9.29 -4.25 -28.86
N ILE A 155 -8.07 -3.77 -28.60
CA ILE A 155 -7.43 -2.73 -29.41
C ILE A 155 -7.32 -3.17 -30.87
N TYR A 156 -6.80 -4.38 -31.13
CA TYR A 156 -6.61 -4.88 -32.49
C TYR A 156 -7.90 -5.19 -33.25
N LYS A 157 -9.01 -5.47 -32.55
CA LYS A 157 -10.33 -5.64 -33.20
C LYS A 157 -10.95 -4.32 -33.67
N ASN A 158 -10.50 -3.20 -33.11
CA ASN A 158 -11.02 -1.87 -33.39
C ASN A 158 -10.11 -1.05 -34.34
N LEU A 159 -9.03 -1.67 -34.85
CA LEU A 159 -8.16 -1.14 -35.91
C LEU A 159 -8.61 -1.66 -37.27
#